data_AF-A0A2V9YM87-F1
#
_entry.id   AF-A0A2V9YM87-F1
#
_cell.length_a   1.000
_cell.length_b   1.000
_cell.length_c   1.000
_cell.angle_alpha   90.00
_cell.angle_beta   90.00
_cell.angle_gamma   90.00
#
_symmetry.space_group_name_H-M   'P 1'
#
loop_
_entity.id
_entity.type
_entity.pdbx_description
1 polymer ?
#
loop_
_entity_poly.entity_id
_entity_poly.type
_entity_poly.pdbx_seq_one_letter_code
_entity_poly.pdbx_strand_id
1 'polypeptide(L)'
;MDLFDRFAGNDSWHTRHLLEYAATLTEEQLDRPLPTVVELLPWRESNKTLRQLLENIIFTKEVWTAALSGVDMDMNGPSKSQRSPQALLQRLEKTDAELHRILSDIRNRSAWDDT
;
A
#
# COMPACT_ATOMS: atom_id res chain seq x y z
N MET A 1 -5.20 -0.32 22.40
CA MET A 1 -4.11 -0.87 21.58
C MET A 1 -3.68 -2.20 22.16
N ASP A 2 -4.24 -3.28 21.63
CA ASP A 2 -3.84 -4.67 21.92
C ASP A 2 -2.93 -5.25 20.81
N LEU A 3 -2.66 -6.56 20.83
CA LEU A 3 -1.82 -7.22 19.82
C LEU A 3 -2.42 -7.18 18.42
N PHE A 4 -3.75 -7.25 18.30
CA PHE A 4 -4.42 -7.14 17.02
C PHE A 4 -4.27 -5.72 16.46
N ASP A 5 -4.48 -4.69 17.29
CA ASP A 5 -4.32 -3.30 16.88
C ASP A 5 -2.89 -3.03 16.37
N ARG A 6 -1.89 -3.60 17.05
CA ARG A 6 -0.49 -3.53 16.62
C ARG A 6 -0.26 -4.24 15.29
N PHE A 7 -0.78 -5.45 15.13
CA PHE A 7 -0.65 -6.23 13.89
C PHE A 7 -1.32 -5.52 12.71
N ALA A 8 -2.60 -5.16 12.85
CA ALA A 8 -3.40 -4.54 11.81
C ALA A 8 -2.86 -3.16 11.38
N GLY A 9 -2.27 -2.40 12.32
CA GLY A 9 -1.71 -1.08 12.04
C GLY A 9 -0.22 -1.05 11.67
N ASN A 10 0.51 -2.17 11.79
CA ASN A 10 1.98 -2.17 11.66
C ASN A 10 2.45 -1.72 10.28
N ASP A 11 1.90 -2.33 9.22
CA ASP A 11 2.23 -1.99 7.83
C ASP A 11 1.96 -0.50 7.56
N SER A 12 0.79 -0.02 7.97
CA SER A 12 0.33 1.34 7.74
C SER A 12 1.20 2.38 8.44
N TRP A 13 1.64 2.08 9.66
CA TRP A 13 2.54 2.95 10.40
C TRP A 13 3.89 3.09 9.69
N HIS A 14 4.48 1.99 9.23
CA HIS A 14 5.76 2.01 8.50
C HIS A 14 5.63 2.68 7.14
N THR A 15 4.62 2.32 6.36
CA THR A 15 4.39 2.90 5.04
C THR A 15 4.08 4.39 5.10
N ARG A 16 3.34 4.85 6.12
CA ARG A 16 3.14 6.29 6.37
C ARG A 16 4.46 7.01 6.59
N HIS A 17 5.31 6.51 7.49
CA HIS A 17 6.63 7.13 7.74
C HIS A 17 7.48 7.17 6.48
N LEU A 18 7.49 6.10 5.68
CA LEU A 18 8.20 6.09 4.39
C LEU A 18 7.69 7.17 3.44
N LEU A 19 6.37 7.36 3.35
CA LEU A 19 5.76 8.40 2.51
C LEU A 19 6.04 9.82 3.00
N GLU A 20 6.07 10.02 4.33
CA GLU A 20 6.44 11.30 4.94
C GLU A 20 7.89 11.67 4.63
N TYR A 21 8.83 10.71 4.69
CA TYR A 21 10.20 10.95 4.23
C TYR A 21 10.27 11.20 2.73
N ALA A 22 9.54 10.41 1.92
CA ALA A 22 9.52 10.58 0.47
C ALA A 22 8.96 11.95 0.05
N ALA A 23 8.05 12.54 0.84
CA ALA A 23 7.51 13.88 0.60
C ALA A 23 8.55 15.00 0.71
N THR A 24 9.72 14.73 1.30
CA THR A 24 10.85 15.69 1.39
C THR A 24 11.80 15.62 0.20
N LEU A 25 11.63 14.64 -0.69
CA LEU A 25 12.49 14.42 -1.85
C LEU A 25 12.01 15.19 -3.07
N THR A 26 12.96 15.54 -3.94
CA THR A 26 12.69 16.08 -5.27
C THR A 26 12.15 15.02 -6.22
N GLU A 27 11.48 15.43 -7.29
CA GLU A 27 10.99 14.54 -8.35
C GLU A 27 12.15 13.72 -8.95
N GLU A 28 13.30 14.35 -9.17
CA GLU A 28 14.50 13.70 -9.69
C GLU A 28 15.03 12.61 -8.75
N GLN A 29 14.95 12.82 -7.44
CA GLN A 29 15.35 11.82 -6.45
C GLN A 29 14.35 10.66 -6.38
N LEU A 30 13.05 10.93 -6.49
CA LEU A 30 11.99 9.91 -6.49
C LEU A 30 12.07 9.00 -7.73
N ASP A 31 12.45 9.57 -8.87
CA ASP A 31 12.50 8.90 -10.17
C ASP A 31 13.90 8.41 -10.56
N ARG A 32 14.90 8.64 -9.69
CA ARG A 32 16.24 8.08 -9.87
C ARG A 32 16.19 6.55 -9.84
N PRO A 33 16.86 5.85 -10.78
CA PRO A 33 16.98 4.40 -10.73
C PRO A 33 17.61 3.91 -9.43
N LEU A 34 16.98 2.94 -8.79
CA LEU A 34 17.52 2.30 -7.59
C LEU A 34 18.71 1.41 -7.97
N PRO A 35 19.82 1.44 -7.19
CA PRO A 35 21.02 0.66 -7.50
C PRO A 35 20.82 -0.85 -7.33
N THR A 36 19.83 -1.24 -6.51
CA THR A 36 19.51 -2.63 -6.22
C THR A 36 18.13 -2.94 -6.81
N VAL A 37 18.06 -3.17 -8.11
CA VAL A 37 16.85 -3.71 -8.74
C VAL A 37 16.80 -5.19 -8.42
N VAL A 38 16.00 -5.58 -7.42
CA VAL A 38 15.69 -6.98 -7.16
C VAL A 38 14.54 -7.36 -8.08
N GLU A 39 14.81 -8.23 -9.05
CA GLU A 39 13.76 -8.90 -9.82
C GLU A 39 13.02 -9.86 -8.88
N LEU A 40 11.87 -9.42 -8.36
CA LEU A 40 11.10 -10.19 -7.39
C LEU A 40 10.36 -11.35 -8.06
N LEU A 41 9.78 -11.12 -9.24
CA LEU A 41 9.00 -12.10 -9.99
C LEU A 41 9.25 -11.88 -11.50
N PRO A 42 9.57 -12.94 -12.29
CA PRO A 42 9.95 -12.80 -13.69
C PRO A 42 8.82 -12.31 -14.62
N TRP A 43 7.57 -12.33 -14.15
CA TRP A 43 6.39 -11.81 -14.87
C TRP A 43 5.94 -10.42 -14.39
N ARG A 44 6.64 -9.80 -13.43
CA ARG A 44 6.33 -8.45 -12.95
C ARG A 44 7.47 -7.52 -13.33
N GLU A 45 7.16 -6.37 -13.91
CA GLU A 45 8.17 -5.34 -14.11
C GLU A 45 8.79 -4.96 -12.76
N SER A 46 10.11 -5.09 -12.65
CA SER A 46 10.83 -4.69 -11.44
C SER A 46 10.63 -3.21 -11.17
N ASN A 47 10.38 -2.84 -9.92
CA ASN A 47 10.39 -1.44 -9.49
C ASN A 47 11.76 -0.84 -9.76
N LYS A 48 11.83 0.14 -10.67
CA LYS A 48 13.08 0.79 -11.05
C LYS A 48 13.36 2.03 -10.21
N THR A 49 12.33 2.65 -9.63
CA THR A 49 12.44 3.90 -8.87
C THR A 49 11.76 3.80 -7.50
N LEU A 50 12.09 4.73 -6.59
CA LEU A 50 11.43 4.82 -5.29
C LEU A 50 9.93 5.09 -5.45
N ARG A 51 9.54 5.94 -6.40
CA ARG A 51 8.12 6.23 -6.67
C ARG A 51 7.35 4.96 -7.05
N GLN A 52 7.90 4.16 -7.96
CA GLN A 52 7.27 2.91 -8.40
C GLN A 52 7.17 1.91 -7.25
N LEU A 53 8.19 1.82 -6.40
CA LEU A 53 8.18 0.95 -5.23
C LEU A 53 7.06 1.34 -4.24
N LEU A 54 6.97 2.62 -3.88
CA LEU A 54 5.94 3.12 -2.98
C LEU A 54 4.53 2.96 -3.58
N GLU A 55 4.38 3.26 -4.88
CA GLU A 55 3.14 3.03 -5.62
C GLU A 55 2.73 1.56 -5.53
N ASN A 56 3.66 0.63 -5.73
CA ASN A 56 3.36 -0.80 -5.69
C ASN A 56 3.01 -1.33 -4.31
N ILE A 57 3.58 -0.78 -3.23
CA ILE A 57 3.16 -1.09 -1.85
C ILE A 57 1.69 -0.72 -1.66
N ILE A 58 1.32 0.52 -2.01
CA ILE A 58 -0.04 1.02 -1.85
C ILE A 58 -1.03 0.28 -2.75
N PHE A 59 -0.69 0.09 -4.02
CA PHE A 59 -1.56 -0.59 -4.98
C PHE A 59 -1.83 -2.04 -4.58
N THR A 60 -0.82 -2.75 -4.06
CA THR A 60 -1.01 -4.13 -3.57
C THR A 60 -2.01 -4.17 -2.42
N LYS A 61 -1.94 -3.20 -1.49
CA LYS A 61 -2.89 -3.08 -0.39
C LYS A 61 -4.30 -2.76 -0.86
N GLU A 62 -4.45 -1.86 -1.84
CA GLU A 62 -5.73 -1.53 -2.46
C GLU A 62 -6.38 -2.75 -3.12
N VAL A 63 -5.61 -3.54 -3.88
CA VAL A 63 -6.09 -4.77 -4.53
C VAL A 63 -6.63 -5.78 -3.51
N TRP A 64 -5.87 -6.06 -2.45
CA TRP A 64 -6.32 -7.01 -1.43
C TRP A 64 -7.53 -6.48 -0.64
N THR A 65 -7.57 -5.18 -0.37
CA THR A 65 -8.71 -4.56 0.31
C THR A 65 -9.97 -4.65 -0.55
N ALA A 66 -9.86 -4.35 -1.85
CA ALA A 66 -10.97 -4.48 -2.79
C ALA A 66 -11.46 -5.93 -2.91
N ALA A 67 -10.54 -6.90 -3.02
CA ALA A 67 -10.86 -8.32 -3.06
C ALA A 67 -11.60 -8.79 -1.80
N LEU A 68 -11.14 -8.38 -0.61
CA LEU A 68 -11.79 -8.72 0.66
C LEU A 68 -13.15 -8.03 0.84
N SER A 69 -13.33 -6.82 0.28
CA SER A 69 -14.62 -6.10 0.30
C SER A 69 -15.58 -6.52 -0.82
N GLY A 70 -15.14 -7.38 -1.75
CA GLY A 70 -15.95 -7.78 -2.92
C GLY A 70 -16.26 -6.63 -3.88
N VAL A 71 -15.38 -5.62 -3.95
CA VAL A 71 -15.54 -4.44 -4.80
C VAL A 71 -14.63 -4.55 -6.02
N ASP A 72 -15.17 -4.22 -7.20
CA ASP A 72 -14.37 -4.17 -8.42
C ASP A 72 -13.29 -3.08 -8.35
N MET A 73 -12.10 -3.38 -8.85
CA MET A 73 -10.97 -2.46 -8.90
C MET A 73 -10.46 -2.30 -10.33
N ASP A 74 -10.13 -1.05 -10.69
CA ASP A 74 -9.43 -0.77 -11.94
C ASP A 74 -7.97 -1.25 -11.86
N MET A 75 -7.66 -2.26 -12.67
CA MET A 75 -6.34 -2.87 -12.74
C MET A 75 -5.37 -2.14 -13.67
N ASN A 76 -5.81 -1.09 -14.38
CA ASN A 76 -4.93 -0.27 -15.22
C ASN A 76 -3.96 0.60 -14.41
N GLY A 77 -4.12 0.63 -13.09
CA GLY A 77 -3.25 1.33 -12.16
C GLY A 77 -3.54 2.84 -12.09
N PRO A 78 -3.01 3.51 -11.07
CA PRO A 78 -3.29 4.92 -10.81
C PRO A 78 -2.67 5.82 -11.88
N SER A 79 -3.33 6.92 -12.19
CA SER A 79 -2.80 7.96 -13.08
C SER A 79 -1.51 8.59 -12.52
N LYS A 80 -0.69 9.22 -13.36
CA LYS A 80 0.58 9.82 -12.92
C LYS A 80 0.42 10.84 -11.78
N SER A 81 -0.66 11.63 -11.79
CA SER A 81 -0.95 12.61 -10.74
C SER A 81 -1.26 11.97 -9.38
N GLN A 82 -1.62 10.68 -9.35
CA GLN A 82 -1.92 9.92 -8.14
C GLN A 82 -0.69 9.17 -7.58
N ARG A 83 0.51 9.53 -8.05
CA ARG A 83 1.80 8.90 -7.68
C ARG A 83 2.75 9.87 -6.97
N SER A 84 2.29 11.06 -6.59
CA SER A 84 3.06 11.91 -5.67
C SER A 84 3.02 11.31 -4.26
N PRO A 85 4.03 11.56 -3.40
CA PRO A 85 4.02 11.07 -2.02
C PRO A 85 2.74 11.46 -1.25
N GLN A 86 2.24 12.68 -1.45
CA GLN A 86 1.01 13.15 -0.83
C GLN A 86 -0.23 12.42 -1.35
N ALA A 87 -0.32 12.16 -2.66
CA ALA A 87 -1.43 11.39 -3.22
C ALA A 87 -1.40 9.93 -2.75
N LEU A 88 -0.20 9.34 -2.64
CA LEU A 88 -0.01 8.00 -2.09
C LEU A 88 -0.40 7.93 -0.61
N LEU A 89 -0.12 8.98 0.17
CA LEU A 89 -0.55 9.06 1.58
C LEU A 89 -2.08 9.10 1.70
N GLN A 90 -2.77 9.90 0.88
CA GLN A 90 -4.23 9.95 0.87
C GLN A 90 -4.85 8.59 0.49
N ARG A 91 -4.24 7.89 -0.48
CA ARG A 91 -4.64 6.54 -0.88
C ARG A 91 -4.43 5.52 0.23
N LEU A 92 -3.29 5.61 0.93
CA LEU A 92 -3.00 4.78 2.10
C LEU A 92 -4.07 4.99 3.18
N GLU A 93 -4.35 6.23 3.56
CA GLU A 93 -5.33 6.54 4.61
C GLU A 93 -6.72 5.97 4.31
N LYS A 94 -7.18 6.14 3.06
CA LYS A 94 -8.47 5.59 2.62
C LYS A 94 -8.49 4.06 2.70
N THR A 95 -7.48 3.42 2.14
CA THR A 95 -7.40 1.95 2.05
C THR A 95 -7.21 1.32 3.43
N ASP A 96 -6.42 1.97 4.28
CA ASP A 96 -6.14 1.50 5.63
C ASP A 96 -7.37 1.56 6.52
N ALA A 97 -8.18 2.62 6.42
CA ALA A 97 -9.45 2.70 7.14
C ALA A 97 -10.39 1.53 6.77
N GLU A 98 -10.47 1.19 5.49
CA GLU A 98 -11.31 0.08 5.02
C GLU A 98 -10.76 -1.28 5.43
N LEU A 99 -9.45 -1.51 5.26
CA LEU A 99 -8.83 -2.77 5.68
C LEU A 99 -8.95 -2.97 7.19
N HIS A 100 -8.76 -1.92 7.99
CA HIS A 100 -8.93 -1.98 9.43
C HIS A 100 -10.38 -2.32 9.82
N ARG A 101 -11.36 -1.77 9.10
CA ARG A 101 -12.78 -2.12 9.28
C ARG A 101 -13.03 -3.60 9.01
N ILE A 102 -12.49 -4.15 7.91
CA ILE A 102 -12.62 -5.58 7.56
C ILE A 102 -11.99 -6.46 8.64
N LEU A 103 -10.73 -6.19 9.02
CA LEU A 103 -10.03 -7.01 10.02
C LEU A 103 -10.73 -6.96 11.39
N SER A 104 -11.26 -5.79 11.76
CA SER A 104 -12.02 -5.62 13.00
C SER A 104 -13.33 -6.37 12.97
N ASP A 105 -14.03 -6.38 11.83
CA ASP A 105 -15.22 -7.21 11.64
C ASP A 105 -14.87 -8.69 11.82
N ILE A 106 -13.90 -9.23 11.07
CA ILE A 106 -13.45 -10.63 11.18
C ILE A 106 -13.12 -11.00 12.63
N ARG A 107 -12.41 -10.13 13.33
CA ARG A 107 -12.10 -10.30 14.76
C ARG A 107 -13.36 -10.40 15.62
N ASN A 108 -14.32 -9.48 15.45
CA ASN A 108 -15.52 -9.41 16.28
C ASN A 108 -16.42 -10.63 16.13
N ARG A 109 -16.44 -11.25 14.95
CA ARG A 109 -17.18 -12.49 14.65
C ARG A 109 -16.35 -13.77 14.84
N SER A 110 -15.08 -13.65 15.25
CA SER A 110 -14.15 -14.79 15.39
C SER A 110 -14.05 -15.63 14.11
N ALA A 111 -14.04 -14.97 12.95
CA ALA A 111 -14.19 -15.58 11.63
C ALA A 111 -12.85 -15.80 10.90
N TRP A 112 -11.74 -15.92 11.63
CA TRP A 112 -10.41 -16.12 11.03
C TRP A 112 -10.28 -17.45 10.28
N ASP A 113 -11.11 -18.43 10.63
CA ASP A 113 -11.13 -19.78 10.05
C ASP A 113 -12.22 -19.96 8.98
N ASP A 114 -12.94 -18.89 8.61
CA ASP A 114 -13.94 -18.95 7.55
C ASP A 114 -13.22 -19.12 6.19
N THR A 115 -13.24 -20.35 5.66
CA THR A 115 -12.73 -20.72 4.31
C THR A 115 -13.80 -20.64 3.24
#